data_AF-A0AAN5I5X8-F1
#
_entry.id   AF-A0AAN5I5X8-F1
#
_cell.length_a   1.000
_cell.length_b   1.000
_cell.length_c   1.000
_cell.angle_alpha   90.00
_cell.angle_beta   90.00
_cell.angle_gamma   90.00
#
_symmetry.space_group_name_H-M   'P 1'
#
loop_
_entity.id
_entity.type
_entity.pdbx_description
1 polymer ?
#
loop_
_entity_poly.entity_id
_entity_poly.type
_entity_poly.pdbx_seq_one_letter_code
_entity_poly.pdbx_strand_id
1 'polypeptide(L)'
;GMSHPPAVDSLEDYVWGRIRESDYLEKVARADSETADVILARVQLIDTDLNRQLRRGVEENLSRLLDQTTALEGLERRQKNVHVQMDYVKEGCSRIAQSLASQLSEYREGVEVAGRLLNARNILGDAMRCEELMDQFDKRRDLVKRSEIICEMRWILKENPSLHEISWLVPTIGGRLKKATTELQSSSSEELRRGLDTLNSSTVSASLRALKNLGTMDGELESVITRSMASLDSSFLQLAAAPSSSPSLLPSVVNGVQTQLEQAALLGENHLIKVSERLGRTMRARVPLDAPYALRLVQSVSRVLASFALSLLLTHSSRGGNATTQTRHSQSVLVSSARRHQRARSGSIRPFEQIRRSVDNSNGGGTSSVGMGTLNYTRGEQPGIWRSASN
;
A
#
# COMPACT_ATOMS: atom_id res chain seq x y z
N GLY A 1 -1.81 -79.17 -88.32
CA GLY A 1 -1.27 -79.99 -89.40
C GLY A 1 -0.69 -79.06 -90.42
N MET A 2 0.64 -78.97 -90.49
CA MET A 2 1.32 -78.23 -91.55
C MET A 2 1.34 -79.15 -92.77
N SER A 3 0.53 -78.84 -93.77
CA SER A 3 0.63 -79.47 -95.08
C SER A 3 2.01 -79.16 -95.65
N HIS A 4 2.80 -80.21 -95.91
CA HIS A 4 4.05 -80.07 -96.64
C HIS A 4 3.77 -79.36 -97.97
N PRO A 5 4.59 -78.38 -98.39
CA PRO A 5 4.35 -77.70 -99.65
C PRO A 5 4.46 -78.72 -100.79
N PRO A 6 3.52 -78.71 -101.75
CA PRO A 6 3.40 -79.73 -102.80
C PRO A 6 4.64 -79.83 -103.71
N ALA A 7 5.57 -78.88 -103.59
CA ALA A 7 6.84 -78.83 -104.30
C ALA A 7 7.91 -79.82 -103.78
N VAL A 8 7.80 -80.33 -102.55
CA VAL A 8 8.79 -81.28 -102.00
C VAL A 8 8.56 -82.67 -102.57
N ASP A 9 7.31 -83.09 -102.74
CA ASP A 9 6.95 -84.41 -103.27
C ASP A 9 7.30 -84.57 -104.75
N SER A 10 7.44 -83.47 -105.51
CA SER A 10 7.85 -83.49 -106.92
C SER A 10 9.34 -83.22 -107.17
N LEU A 11 10.14 -83.04 -106.11
CA LEU A 11 11.58 -82.78 -106.22
C LEU A 11 12.34 -84.03 -106.71
N GLU A 12 12.00 -85.20 -106.18
CA GLU A 12 12.61 -86.47 -106.60
C GLU A 12 12.35 -86.74 -108.09
N ASP A 13 11.12 -86.58 -108.55
CA ASP A 13 10.77 -86.80 -109.96
C ASP A 13 11.47 -85.80 -110.91
N TYR A 14 11.74 -84.56 -110.47
CA TYR A 14 12.55 -83.60 -111.23
C TYR A 14 14.03 -84.01 -111.28
N VAL A 15 14.63 -84.39 -110.14
CA VAL A 15 16.03 -84.84 -110.06
C VAL A 15 16.26 -86.11 -110.90
N TRP A 16 15.29 -87.02 -110.96
CA TRP A 16 15.31 -88.22 -111.81
C TRP A 16 14.96 -87.97 -113.28
N GLY A 17 14.76 -86.70 -113.69
CA GLY A 17 14.53 -86.29 -115.08
C GLY A 17 13.16 -86.66 -115.65
N ARG A 18 12.19 -87.05 -114.80
CA ARG A 18 10.83 -87.42 -115.22
C ARG A 18 9.94 -86.21 -115.48
N ILE A 19 10.31 -85.05 -114.97
CA ILE A 19 9.62 -83.78 -115.21
C ILE A 19 10.64 -82.73 -115.66
N ARG A 20 10.21 -81.77 -116.48
CA ARG A 20 11.07 -80.70 -116.99
C ARG A 20 11.24 -79.60 -115.93
N GLU A 21 12.38 -78.93 -115.94
CA GLU A 21 12.73 -77.85 -114.99
C GLU A 21 11.70 -76.74 -114.96
N SER A 22 11.17 -76.36 -116.13
CA SER A 22 10.09 -75.37 -116.26
C SER A 22 8.87 -75.73 -115.40
N ASP A 23 8.50 -77.01 -115.41
CA ASP A 23 7.27 -77.48 -114.79
C ASP A 23 7.45 -77.64 -113.27
N TYR A 24 8.67 -77.95 -112.81
CA TYR A 24 9.01 -78.00 -111.39
C TYR A 24 9.12 -76.59 -110.79
N LEU A 25 9.83 -75.67 -111.46
CA LEU A 25 9.96 -74.28 -111.02
C LEU A 25 8.60 -73.56 -111.02
N GLU A 26 7.70 -73.88 -111.97
CA GLU A 26 6.33 -73.36 -111.97
C GLU A 26 5.54 -73.84 -110.74
N LYS A 27 5.71 -75.10 -110.31
CA LYS A 27 5.08 -75.63 -109.08
C LYS A 27 5.65 -74.99 -107.81
N VAL A 28 6.96 -74.78 -107.74
CA VAL A 28 7.62 -74.09 -106.62
C VAL A 28 7.14 -72.63 -106.54
N ALA A 29 7.15 -71.92 -107.67
CA ALA A 29 6.69 -70.53 -107.75
C ALA A 29 5.21 -70.38 -107.37
N ARG A 30 4.35 -71.35 -107.76
CA ARG A 30 2.94 -71.38 -107.34
C ARG A 30 2.79 -71.68 -105.84
N ALA A 31 3.55 -72.61 -105.28
CA ALA A 31 3.49 -72.91 -103.85
C ALA A 31 3.99 -71.73 -102.98
N ASP A 32 5.01 -71.00 -103.43
CA ASP A 32 5.53 -69.80 -102.76
C ASP A 32 4.54 -68.62 -102.90
N SER A 33 3.90 -68.47 -104.08
CA SER A 33 2.81 -67.52 -104.30
C SER A 33 1.60 -67.82 -103.40
N GLU A 34 1.14 -69.06 -103.33
CA GLU A 34 0.00 -69.46 -102.48
C GLU A 34 0.30 -69.27 -100.99
N THR A 35 1.54 -69.53 -100.55
CA THR A 35 1.95 -69.30 -99.16
C THR A 35 2.06 -67.80 -98.85
N ALA A 36 2.60 -67.01 -99.78
CA ALA A 36 2.65 -65.55 -99.67
C ALA A 36 1.25 -64.93 -99.65
N ASP A 37 0.32 -65.42 -100.47
CA ASP A 37 -1.08 -64.98 -100.51
C ASP A 37 -1.81 -65.29 -99.21
N VAL A 38 -1.58 -66.47 -98.62
CA VAL A 38 -2.14 -66.84 -97.31
C VAL A 38 -1.56 -65.97 -96.18
N ILE A 39 -0.26 -65.67 -96.22
CA ILE A 39 0.37 -64.78 -95.23
C ILE A 39 -0.15 -63.34 -95.39
N LEU A 40 -0.24 -62.83 -96.62
CA LEU A 40 -0.79 -61.51 -96.92
C LEU A 40 -2.25 -61.39 -96.49
N ALA A 41 -3.08 -62.40 -96.78
CA ALA A 41 -4.46 -62.44 -96.31
C ALA A 41 -4.55 -62.44 -94.79
N ARG A 42 -3.65 -63.15 -94.10
CA ARG A 42 -3.60 -63.17 -92.63
C ARG A 42 -3.10 -61.85 -92.03
N VAL A 43 -2.14 -61.19 -92.67
CA VAL A 43 -1.66 -59.86 -92.28
C VAL A 43 -2.77 -58.83 -92.49
N GLN A 44 -3.50 -58.89 -93.61
CA GLN A 44 -4.66 -58.04 -93.85
C GLN A 44 -5.78 -58.28 -92.83
N LEU A 45 -6.00 -59.54 -92.42
CA LEU A 45 -6.98 -59.87 -91.38
C LEU A 45 -6.54 -59.33 -90.01
N ILE A 46 -5.26 -59.45 -89.66
CA ILE A 46 -4.71 -58.87 -88.43
C ILE A 46 -4.80 -57.36 -88.47
N ASP A 47 -4.45 -56.72 -89.58
CA ASP A 47 -4.50 -55.27 -89.73
C ASP A 47 -5.94 -54.75 -89.64
N THR A 48 -6.90 -55.43 -90.27
CA THR A 48 -8.31 -55.07 -90.16
C THR A 48 -8.88 -55.30 -88.77
N ASP A 49 -8.52 -56.40 -88.09
CA ASP A 49 -8.98 -56.68 -86.73
C ASP A 49 -8.33 -55.74 -85.70
N LEU A 50 -7.02 -55.51 -85.79
CA LEU A 50 -6.30 -54.56 -84.94
C LEU A 50 -6.85 -53.15 -85.13
N ASN A 51 -7.05 -52.69 -86.36
CA ASN A 51 -7.65 -51.38 -86.62
C ASN A 51 -9.07 -51.30 -86.07
N ARG A 52 -9.85 -52.38 -86.13
CA ARG A 52 -11.21 -52.42 -85.57
C ARG A 52 -11.21 -52.40 -84.04
N GLN A 53 -10.29 -53.12 -83.39
CA GLN A 53 -10.14 -53.12 -81.94
C GLN A 53 -9.59 -51.79 -81.43
N LEU A 54 -8.62 -51.20 -82.12
CA LEU A 54 -8.09 -49.88 -81.82
C LEU A 54 -9.18 -48.80 -81.95
N ARG A 55 -9.97 -48.83 -83.03
CA ARG A 55 -11.11 -47.89 -83.19
C ARG A 55 -12.14 -48.07 -82.09
N ARG A 56 -12.52 -49.31 -81.74
CA ARG A 56 -13.44 -49.57 -80.62
C ARG A 56 -12.89 -49.06 -79.30
N GLY A 57 -11.64 -49.38 -78.98
CA GLY A 57 -10.99 -48.93 -77.75
C GLY A 57 -10.83 -47.40 -77.69
N VAL A 58 -10.61 -46.74 -78.83
CA VAL A 58 -10.56 -45.28 -78.93
C VAL A 58 -11.96 -44.70 -78.79
N GLU A 59 -12.96 -45.17 -79.52
CA GLU A 59 -14.34 -44.62 -79.50
C GLU A 59 -15.01 -44.81 -78.13
N GLU A 60 -14.83 -45.97 -77.49
CA GLU A 60 -15.39 -46.28 -76.17
C GLU A 60 -14.72 -45.46 -75.04
N ASN A 61 -13.41 -45.22 -75.11
CA ASN A 61 -12.71 -44.45 -74.07
C ASN A 61 -12.71 -42.95 -74.33
N LEU A 62 -12.73 -42.50 -75.59
CA LEU A 62 -12.69 -41.08 -75.94
C LEU A 62 -13.91 -40.33 -75.43
N SER A 63 -15.11 -40.91 -75.61
CA SER A 63 -16.36 -40.32 -75.09
C SER A 63 -16.31 -40.12 -73.57
N ARG A 64 -15.92 -41.17 -72.84
CA ARG A 64 -15.74 -41.12 -71.39
C ARG A 64 -14.67 -40.12 -70.95
N LEU A 65 -13.53 -40.05 -71.65
CA LEU A 65 -12.47 -39.08 -71.35
C LEU A 65 -12.91 -37.64 -71.60
N LEU A 66 -13.70 -37.39 -72.65
CA LEU A 66 -14.31 -36.09 -72.92
C LEU A 66 -15.31 -35.72 -71.80
N ASP A 67 -16.16 -36.65 -71.35
CA ASP A 67 -17.08 -36.42 -70.23
C ASP A 67 -16.33 -36.14 -68.92
N GLN A 68 -15.24 -36.84 -68.65
CA GLN A 68 -14.39 -36.58 -67.48
C GLN A 68 -13.71 -35.21 -67.57
N THR A 69 -13.29 -34.81 -68.76
CA THR A 69 -12.65 -33.50 -69.00
C THR A 69 -13.66 -32.37 -68.78
N THR A 70 -14.88 -32.50 -69.31
CA THR A 70 -15.94 -31.50 -69.09
C THR A 70 -16.38 -31.42 -67.62
N ALA A 71 -16.43 -32.55 -66.91
CA ALA A 71 -16.68 -32.57 -65.47
C ALA A 71 -15.56 -31.88 -64.67
N LEU A 72 -14.30 -32.11 -65.03
CA LEU A 72 -13.13 -31.44 -64.44
C LEU A 72 -13.17 -29.92 -64.68
N GLU A 73 -13.48 -29.48 -65.89
CA GLU A 73 -13.68 -28.05 -66.16
C GLU A 73 -14.81 -27.45 -65.31
N GLY A 74 -15.91 -28.20 -65.13
CA GLY A 74 -17.01 -27.80 -64.25
C GLY A 74 -16.56 -27.63 -62.79
N LEU A 75 -15.74 -28.56 -62.30
CA LEU A 75 -15.16 -28.50 -60.96
C LEU A 75 -14.19 -27.32 -60.82
N GLU A 76 -13.34 -27.08 -61.81
CA GLU A 76 -12.39 -25.95 -61.82
C GLU A 76 -13.14 -24.60 -61.76
N ARG A 77 -14.23 -24.45 -62.54
CA ARG A 77 -15.11 -23.26 -62.47
C ARG A 77 -15.71 -23.08 -61.08
N ARG A 78 -16.19 -24.17 -60.44
CA ARG A 78 -16.72 -24.12 -59.07
C ARG A 78 -15.64 -23.75 -58.05
N GLN A 79 -14.44 -24.33 -58.17
CA GLN A 79 -13.31 -24.02 -57.30
C GLN A 79 -12.93 -22.54 -57.42
N LYS A 80 -12.85 -22.00 -58.65
CA LYS A 80 -12.63 -20.55 -58.87
C LYS A 80 -13.70 -19.71 -58.19
N ASN A 81 -14.97 -20.07 -58.30
CA ASN A 81 -16.06 -19.35 -57.63
C ASN A 81 -15.93 -19.40 -56.10
N VAL A 82 -15.63 -20.58 -55.53
CA VAL A 82 -15.38 -20.72 -54.08
C VAL A 82 -14.21 -19.84 -53.63
N HIS A 83 -13.12 -19.77 -54.38
CA HIS A 83 -12.00 -18.87 -54.07
C HIS A 83 -12.44 -17.40 -54.04
N VAL A 84 -13.20 -16.95 -55.04
CA VAL A 84 -13.74 -15.57 -55.07
C VAL A 84 -14.63 -15.29 -53.86
N GLN A 85 -15.50 -16.21 -53.48
CA GLN A 85 -16.35 -16.06 -52.29
C GLN A 85 -15.52 -16.06 -50.99
N MET A 86 -14.50 -16.91 -50.90
CA MET A 86 -13.61 -16.97 -49.74
C MET A 86 -12.82 -15.66 -49.58
N ASP A 87 -12.32 -15.10 -50.69
CA ASP A 87 -11.64 -13.82 -50.70
C ASP A 87 -12.58 -12.68 -50.27
N TYR A 88 -13.82 -12.69 -50.76
CA TYR A 88 -14.85 -11.74 -50.33
C TYR A 88 -15.15 -11.82 -48.82
N VAL A 89 -15.31 -13.04 -48.28
CA VAL A 89 -15.52 -13.25 -46.85
C VAL A 89 -14.31 -12.79 -46.04
N LYS A 90 -13.10 -13.13 -46.49
CA LYS A 90 -11.85 -12.72 -45.84
C LYS A 90 -11.74 -11.20 -45.77
N GLU A 91 -12.01 -10.51 -46.86
CA GLU A 91 -12.02 -9.05 -46.92
C GLU A 91 -13.12 -8.44 -46.03
N GLY A 92 -14.31 -9.05 -46.01
CA GLY A 92 -15.39 -8.70 -45.09
C GLY A 92 -14.96 -8.81 -43.62
N CYS A 93 -14.38 -9.94 -43.23
CA CYS A 93 -13.85 -10.19 -41.89
C CYS A 93 -12.73 -9.21 -41.53
N SER A 94 -11.80 -8.92 -42.45
CA SER A 94 -10.74 -7.94 -42.22
C SER A 94 -11.28 -6.53 -41.98
N ARG A 95 -12.30 -6.10 -42.75
CA ARG A 95 -12.96 -4.81 -42.55
C ARG A 95 -13.67 -4.73 -41.20
N ILE A 96 -14.39 -5.79 -40.82
CA ILE A 96 -15.06 -5.85 -39.51
C ILE A 96 -14.03 -5.82 -38.38
N ALA A 97 -12.95 -6.61 -38.48
CA ALA A 97 -11.89 -6.64 -37.48
C ALA A 97 -11.22 -5.27 -37.31
N GLN A 98 -10.95 -4.57 -38.41
CA GLN A 98 -10.39 -3.22 -38.38
C GLN A 98 -11.36 -2.21 -37.75
N SER A 99 -12.65 -2.28 -38.10
CA SER A 99 -13.69 -1.43 -37.50
C SER A 99 -13.87 -1.68 -36.00
N LEU A 100 -13.79 -2.93 -35.56
CA LEU A 100 -13.87 -3.27 -34.13
C LEU A 100 -12.63 -2.79 -33.38
N ALA A 101 -11.45 -2.92 -33.99
CA ALA A 101 -10.20 -2.45 -33.40
C ALA A 101 -10.21 -0.91 -33.20
N SER A 102 -10.71 -0.15 -34.18
CA SER A 102 -10.82 1.31 -34.05
C SER A 102 -11.81 1.70 -32.95
N GLN A 103 -13.00 1.09 -32.92
CA GLN A 103 -13.98 1.34 -31.87
C GLN A 103 -13.45 1.00 -30.48
N LEU A 104 -12.78 -0.15 -30.32
CA LEU A 104 -12.17 -0.53 -29.03
C LEU A 104 -11.10 0.48 -28.58
N SER A 105 -10.33 1.05 -29.51
CA SER A 105 -9.36 2.10 -29.19
C SER A 105 -10.06 3.35 -28.66
N GLU A 106 -11.11 3.82 -29.33
CA GLU A 106 -11.91 4.97 -28.91
C GLU A 106 -12.56 4.75 -27.53
N TYR A 107 -13.10 3.56 -27.28
CA TYR A 107 -13.67 3.23 -25.98
C TYR A 107 -12.63 3.23 -24.87
N ARG A 108 -11.42 2.70 -25.12
CA ARG A 108 -10.33 2.72 -24.13
C ARG A 108 -9.91 4.15 -23.79
N GLU A 109 -9.74 5.00 -24.80
CA GLU A 109 -9.45 6.42 -24.59
C GLU A 109 -10.58 7.10 -23.79
N GLY A 110 -11.84 6.81 -24.11
CA GLY A 110 -13.00 7.30 -23.37
C GLY A 110 -12.98 6.89 -21.89
N VAL A 111 -12.59 5.66 -21.58
CA VAL A 111 -12.45 5.17 -20.20
C VAL A 111 -11.34 5.92 -19.46
N GLU A 112 -10.20 6.18 -20.11
CA GLU A 112 -9.11 6.96 -19.51
C GLU A 112 -9.51 8.42 -19.23
N VAL A 113 -10.24 9.05 -20.15
CA VAL A 113 -10.79 10.40 -19.96
C VAL A 113 -11.79 10.40 -18.80
N ALA A 114 -12.69 9.42 -18.73
CA ALA A 114 -13.65 9.29 -17.63
C ALA A 114 -12.94 9.09 -16.27
N GLY A 115 -11.89 8.29 -16.23
CA GLY A 115 -11.05 8.11 -15.04
C GLY A 115 -10.41 9.41 -14.57
N ARG A 116 -9.85 10.20 -15.50
CA ARG A 116 -9.29 11.52 -15.21
C ARG A 116 -10.35 12.50 -14.70
N LEU A 117 -11.54 12.51 -15.29
CA LEU A 117 -12.65 13.35 -14.86
C LEU A 117 -13.15 12.99 -13.46
N LEU A 118 -13.22 11.69 -13.14
CA LEU A 118 -13.61 11.25 -11.80
C LEU A 118 -12.60 11.71 -10.74
N ASN A 119 -11.30 11.60 -11.05
CA ASN A 119 -10.26 12.10 -10.15
C ASN A 119 -10.36 13.62 -9.96
N ALA A 120 -10.55 14.37 -11.06
CA ALA A 120 -10.75 15.81 -11.00
C ALA A 120 -11.99 16.20 -10.18
N ARG A 121 -13.09 15.46 -10.31
CA ARG A 121 -14.31 15.64 -9.49
C ARG A 121 -14.02 15.45 -8.02
N ASN A 122 -13.26 14.41 -7.63
CA ASN A 122 -12.95 14.13 -6.23
C ASN A 122 -12.10 15.27 -5.63
N ILE A 123 -11.03 15.68 -6.33
CA ILE A 123 -10.18 16.81 -5.93
C ILE A 123 -11.02 18.10 -5.78
N LEU A 124 -11.90 18.38 -6.73
CA LEU A 124 -12.78 19.55 -6.67
C LEU A 124 -13.76 19.46 -5.50
N GLY A 125 -14.30 18.27 -5.22
CA GLY A 125 -15.19 18.04 -4.08
C GLY A 125 -14.50 18.33 -2.75
N ASP A 126 -13.26 17.86 -2.59
CA ASP A 126 -12.46 18.12 -1.39
C ASP A 126 -12.06 19.60 -1.27
N ALA A 127 -11.77 20.25 -2.40
CA ALA A 127 -11.51 21.68 -2.46
C ALA A 127 -12.72 22.52 -2.01
N MET A 128 -13.91 22.20 -2.53
CA MET A 128 -15.17 22.84 -2.13
C MET A 128 -15.47 22.60 -0.66
N ARG A 129 -15.25 21.37 -0.18
CA ARG A 129 -15.43 21.03 1.24
C ARG A 129 -14.54 21.87 2.15
N CYS A 130 -13.30 22.13 1.74
CA CYS A 130 -12.40 23.02 2.50
C CYS A 130 -12.94 24.45 2.63
N GLU A 131 -13.54 25.01 1.57
CA GLU A 131 -14.17 26.34 1.65
C GLU A 131 -15.40 26.33 2.54
N GLU A 132 -16.30 25.36 2.37
CA GLU A 132 -17.49 25.20 3.22
C GLU A 132 -17.13 25.10 4.69
N LEU A 133 -16.07 24.34 5.01
CA LEU A 133 -15.57 24.18 6.37
C LEU A 133 -15.04 25.51 6.93
N MET A 134 -14.31 26.29 6.15
CA MET A 134 -13.85 27.62 6.57
C MET A 134 -15.00 28.60 6.79
N ASP A 135 -16.01 28.58 5.92
CA ASP A 135 -17.21 29.41 6.11
C ASP A 135 -18.00 29.01 7.36
N GLN A 136 -18.06 27.71 7.67
CA GLN A 136 -18.64 27.22 8.92
C GLN A 136 -17.80 27.59 10.14
N PHE A 137 -16.46 27.61 10.00
CA PHE A 137 -15.55 28.01 11.07
C PHE A 137 -15.81 29.45 11.50
N ASP A 138 -15.99 30.36 10.54
CA ASP A 138 -16.22 31.79 10.81
C ASP A 138 -17.58 32.06 11.45
N LYS A 139 -18.59 31.24 11.17
CA LYS A 139 -19.95 31.37 11.73
C LYS A 139 -20.08 30.81 13.14
N ARG A 140 -19.20 29.88 13.55
CA ARG A 140 -19.30 29.19 14.84
C ARG A 140 -18.49 29.90 15.92
N ARG A 141 -18.99 29.89 17.15
CA ARG A 141 -18.29 30.42 18.34
C ARG A 141 -17.76 29.35 19.29
N ASP A 142 -18.33 28.14 19.22
CA ASP A 142 -17.95 27.01 20.07
C ASP A 142 -16.54 26.52 19.75
N LEU A 143 -15.66 26.51 20.76
CA LEU A 143 -14.24 26.16 20.60
C LEU A 143 -14.05 24.73 20.10
N VAL A 144 -14.83 23.79 20.61
CA VAL A 144 -14.70 22.37 20.28
C VAL A 144 -15.06 22.15 18.81
N LYS A 145 -16.23 22.63 18.37
CA LYS A 145 -16.66 22.53 16.97
C LYS A 145 -15.71 23.22 16.01
N ARG A 146 -15.17 24.38 16.39
CA ARG A 146 -14.15 25.09 15.58
C ARG A 146 -12.86 24.27 15.47
N SER A 147 -12.44 23.60 16.54
CA SER A 147 -11.26 22.74 16.52
C SER A 147 -11.46 21.47 15.68
N GLU A 148 -12.65 20.88 15.71
CA GLU A 148 -13.03 19.73 14.89
C GLU A 148 -12.98 20.08 13.40
N ILE A 149 -13.48 21.26 13.01
CA ILE A 149 -13.39 21.76 11.63
C ILE A 149 -11.93 21.87 11.18
N ILE A 150 -11.05 22.44 12.02
CA ILE A 150 -9.62 22.52 11.69
C ILE A 150 -9.00 21.13 11.53
N CYS A 151 -9.36 20.16 12.39
CA CYS A 151 -8.91 18.78 12.25
C CYS A 151 -9.37 18.13 10.94
N GLU A 152 -10.65 18.28 10.59
CA GLU A 152 -11.23 17.74 9.37
C GLU A 152 -10.50 18.31 8.14
N MET A 153 -10.30 19.63 8.08
CA MET A 153 -9.54 20.26 7.01
C MET A 153 -8.10 19.74 6.92
N ARG A 154 -7.40 19.61 8.05
CA ARG A 154 -6.03 19.05 8.05
C ARG A 154 -6.01 17.60 7.55
N TRP A 155 -7.05 16.83 7.83
CA TRP A 155 -7.17 15.46 7.35
C TRP A 155 -7.39 15.43 5.82
N ILE A 156 -8.32 16.23 5.29
CA ILE A 156 -8.55 16.37 3.84
C ILE A 156 -7.26 16.75 3.11
N LEU A 157 -6.51 17.72 3.64
CA LEU A 157 -5.24 18.17 3.06
C LEU A 157 -4.14 17.11 3.11
N LYS A 158 -4.18 16.23 4.12
CA LYS A 158 -3.24 15.12 4.25
C LYS A 158 -3.52 14.03 3.21
N GLU A 159 -4.80 13.70 2.98
CA GLU A 159 -5.21 12.72 1.98
C GLU A 159 -5.01 13.24 0.55
N ASN A 160 -5.19 14.55 0.33
CA ASN A 160 -5.11 15.17 -0.99
C ASN A 160 -4.09 16.33 -1.03
N PRO A 161 -2.79 16.04 -1.19
CA PRO A 161 -1.75 17.07 -1.23
C PRO A 161 -1.85 18.00 -2.44
N SER A 162 -2.47 17.55 -3.54
CA SER A 162 -2.71 18.35 -4.76
C SER A 162 -3.59 19.58 -4.52
N LEU A 163 -4.34 19.63 -3.41
CA LEU A 163 -5.13 20.81 -3.03
C LEU A 163 -4.26 22.06 -2.82
N HIS A 164 -2.97 21.89 -2.51
CA HIS A 164 -2.01 23.00 -2.41
C HIS A 164 -1.65 23.62 -3.76
N GLU A 165 -1.95 22.96 -4.88
CA GLU A 165 -1.67 23.45 -6.23
C GLU A 165 -2.84 24.28 -6.81
N ILE A 166 -4.02 24.19 -6.18
CA ILE A 166 -5.23 24.88 -6.63
C ILE A 166 -5.16 26.36 -6.23
N SER A 167 -4.86 27.22 -7.22
CA SER A 167 -4.54 28.65 -7.03
C SER A 167 -5.54 29.43 -6.16
N TRP A 168 -6.84 29.21 -6.32
CA TRP A 168 -7.88 29.90 -5.55
C TRP A 168 -8.02 29.38 -4.11
N LEU A 169 -7.59 28.14 -3.84
CA LEU A 169 -7.67 27.51 -2.52
C LEU A 169 -6.42 27.79 -1.67
N VAL A 170 -5.28 28.07 -2.29
CA VAL A 170 -4.01 28.40 -1.61
C VAL A 170 -4.15 29.48 -0.54
N PRO A 171 -4.85 30.62 -0.75
CA PRO A 171 -5.02 31.64 0.29
C PRO A 171 -5.79 31.11 1.51
N THR A 172 -6.78 30.24 1.28
CA THR A 172 -7.61 29.62 2.31
C THR A 172 -6.79 28.64 3.16
N ILE A 173 -6.04 27.74 2.52
CA ILE A 173 -5.22 26.74 3.23
C ILE A 173 -3.97 27.37 3.86
N GLY A 174 -3.21 28.13 3.07
CA GLY A 174 -1.91 28.66 3.46
C GLY A 174 -2.01 29.84 4.41
N GLY A 175 -3.03 30.69 4.24
CA GLY A 175 -3.24 31.90 5.05
C GLY A 175 -4.32 31.72 6.11
N ARG A 176 -5.58 31.58 5.68
CA ARG A 176 -6.74 31.61 6.60
C ARG A 176 -6.70 30.46 7.62
N LEU A 177 -6.47 29.21 7.19
CA LEU A 177 -6.45 28.05 8.08
C LEU A 177 -5.31 28.14 9.12
N LYS A 178 -4.13 28.64 8.73
CA LYS A 178 -3.01 28.85 9.67
C LYS A 178 -3.36 29.91 10.71
N LYS A 179 -3.89 31.06 10.26
CA LYS A 179 -4.33 32.14 11.15
C LYS A 179 -5.42 31.66 12.11
N ALA A 180 -6.45 30.99 11.58
CA ALA A 180 -7.54 30.38 12.35
C ALA A 180 -7.03 29.37 13.40
N THR A 181 -6.03 28.56 13.03
CA THR A 181 -5.36 27.64 13.97
C THR A 181 -4.72 28.41 15.12
N THR A 182 -3.91 29.42 14.82
CA THR A 182 -3.18 30.18 15.85
C THR A 182 -4.11 30.96 16.77
N GLU A 183 -5.19 31.52 16.22
CA GLU A 183 -6.22 32.24 16.98
C GLU A 183 -7.03 31.29 17.86
N LEU A 184 -7.41 30.12 17.34
CA LEU A 184 -8.15 29.14 18.14
C LEU A 184 -7.28 28.55 19.25
N GLN A 185 -5.98 28.33 18.97
CA GLN A 185 -5.03 27.89 19.97
C GLN A 185 -4.92 28.93 21.10
N SER A 186 -4.66 30.20 20.77
CA SER A 186 -4.54 31.25 21.79
C SER A 186 -5.82 31.44 22.58
N SER A 187 -6.99 31.41 21.93
CA SER A 187 -8.29 31.47 22.59
C SER A 187 -8.54 30.26 23.49
N SER A 188 -8.16 29.05 23.07
CA SER A 188 -8.34 27.84 23.89
C SER A 188 -7.40 27.83 25.09
N SER A 189 -6.16 28.30 24.93
CA SER A 189 -5.20 28.44 26.04
C SER A 189 -5.66 29.48 27.06
N GLU A 190 -6.28 30.56 26.59
CA GLU A 190 -6.82 31.61 27.45
C GLU A 190 -8.08 31.15 28.20
N GLU A 191 -9.02 30.49 27.51
CA GLU A 191 -10.20 29.90 28.16
C GLU A 191 -9.84 28.77 29.13
N LEU A 192 -8.79 28.00 28.84
CA LEU A 192 -8.26 27.03 29.80
C LEU A 192 -7.81 27.72 31.09
N ARG A 193 -7.06 28.81 30.99
CA ARG A 193 -6.58 29.57 32.17
C ARG A 193 -7.74 30.16 32.96
N ARG A 194 -8.69 30.81 32.28
CA ARG A 194 -9.92 31.33 32.92
C ARG A 194 -10.73 30.22 33.58
N GLY A 195 -10.84 29.08 32.92
CA GLY A 195 -11.51 27.89 33.46
C GLY A 195 -10.82 27.37 34.71
N LEU A 196 -9.49 27.37 34.77
CA LEU A 196 -8.74 26.99 35.97
C LEU A 196 -8.87 28.03 37.09
N ASP A 197 -8.79 29.32 36.78
CA ASP A 197 -8.90 30.39 37.78
C ASP A 197 -10.30 30.44 38.42
N THR A 198 -11.34 30.10 37.65
CA THR A 198 -12.74 30.02 38.11
C THR A 198 -13.16 28.63 38.58
N LEU A 199 -12.26 27.64 38.52
CA LEU A 199 -12.53 26.22 38.78
C LEU A 199 -13.72 25.65 37.99
N ASN A 200 -13.96 26.18 36.78
CA ASN A 200 -15.03 25.73 35.91
C ASN A 200 -14.61 24.50 35.08
N SER A 201 -14.99 23.32 35.57
CA SER A 201 -14.71 22.03 34.93
C SER A 201 -15.20 21.93 33.47
N SER A 202 -16.35 22.54 33.15
CA SER A 202 -16.90 22.50 31.79
C SER A 202 -16.03 23.28 30.79
N THR A 203 -15.57 24.48 31.17
CA THR A 203 -14.66 25.29 30.36
C THR A 203 -13.29 24.63 30.22
N VAL A 204 -12.77 24.05 31.31
CA VAL A 204 -11.49 23.31 31.28
C VAL A 204 -11.58 22.11 30.33
N SER A 205 -12.62 21.28 30.46
CA SER A 205 -12.79 20.10 29.58
C SER A 205 -12.98 20.45 28.11
N ALA A 206 -13.75 21.51 27.79
CA ALA A 206 -13.92 22.00 26.43
C ALA A 206 -12.60 22.52 25.84
N SER A 207 -11.85 23.31 26.61
CA SER A 207 -10.56 23.87 26.18
C SER A 207 -9.51 22.78 25.98
N LEU A 208 -9.45 21.78 26.87
CA LEU A 208 -8.56 20.63 26.71
C LEU A 208 -8.90 19.81 25.47
N ARG A 209 -10.19 19.60 25.18
CA ARG A 209 -10.60 18.91 23.95
C ARG A 209 -10.19 19.69 22.70
N ALA A 210 -10.39 21.02 22.70
CA ALA A 210 -9.97 21.87 21.59
C ALA A 210 -8.44 21.85 21.39
N LEU A 211 -7.66 21.99 22.45
CA LEU A 211 -6.19 21.92 22.39
C LEU A 211 -5.68 20.54 21.96
N LYS A 212 -6.37 19.46 22.36
CA LYS A 212 -6.06 18.10 21.93
C LYS A 212 -6.29 17.93 20.42
N ASN A 213 -7.42 18.41 19.92
CA ASN A 213 -7.73 18.42 18.49
C ASN A 213 -6.66 19.20 17.70
N LEU A 214 -6.22 20.35 18.22
CA LEU A 214 -5.17 21.15 17.60
C LEU A 214 -3.76 20.54 17.69
N GLY A 215 -3.55 19.54 18.55
CA GLY A 215 -2.26 18.86 18.77
C GLY A 215 -1.30 19.63 19.69
N THR A 216 -1.81 20.53 20.53
CA THR A 216 -0.99 21.46 21.36
C THR A 216 -1.24 21.34 22.87
N MET A 217 -2.07 20.39 23.28
CA MET A 217 -2.45 20.15 24.67
C MET A 217 -1.25 20.01 25.62
N ASP A 218 -0.29 19.14 25.30
CA ASP A 218 0.82 18.83 26.23
C ASP A 218 1.72 20.05 26.49
N GLY A 219 2.01 20.85 25.44
CA GLY A 219 2.81 22.06 25.56
C GLY A 219 2.13 23.14 26.41
N GLU A 220 0.82 23.31 26.25
CA GLU A 220 0.05 24.25 27.06
C GLU A 220 -0.08 23.80 28.53
N LEU A 221 -0.24 22.50 28.75
CA LEU A 221 -0.30 21.95 30.11
C LEU A 221 1.02 22.12 30.86
N GLU A 222 2.16 21.90 30.21
CA GLU A 222 3.47 22.19 30.81
C GLU A 222 3.68 23.69 31.07
N SER A 223 3.17 24.56 30.19
CA SER A 223 3.17 26.02 30.38
C SER A 223 2.36 26.44 31.61
N VAL A 224 1.16 25.87 31.79
CA VAL A 224 0.31 26.08 32.96
C VAL A 224 1.04 25.63 34.23
N ILE A 225 1.58 24.41 34.28
CA ILE A 225 2.33 23.93 35.45
C ILE A 225 3.49 24.87 35.77
N THR A 226 4.25 25.31 34.76
CA THR A 226 5.43 26.16 34.96
C THR A 226 5.03 27.51 35.54
N ARG A 227 3.95 28.12 35.05
CA ARG A 227 3.42 29.38 35.61
C ARG A 227 2.93 29.21 37.05
N SER A 228 2.15 28.18 37.30
CA SER A 228 1.64 27.83 38.63
C SER A 228 2.78 27.66 39.64
N MET A 229 3.84 26.94 39.25
CA MET A 229 4.99 26.72 40.12
C MET A 229 5.84 27.97 40.33
N ALA A 230 5.98 28.83 39.32
CA ALA A 230 6.69 30.10 39.46
C ALA A 230 5.97 31.06 40.44
N SER A 231 4.64 31.11 40.38
CA SER A 231 3.82 31.88 41.33
C SER A 231 3.98 31.39 42.77
N LEU A 232 3.96 30.06 42.96
CA LEU A 232 4.19 29.47 44.29
C LEU A 232 5.63 29.69 44.77
N ASP A 233 6.64 29.54 43.90
CA ASP A 233 8.04 29.78 44.25
C ASP A 233 8.27 31.21 44.76
N SER A 234 7.67 32.20 44.09
CA SER A 234 7.69 33.59 44.54
C SER A 234 7.08 33.76 45.93
N SER A 235 5.92 33.12 46.16
CA SER A 235 5.23 33.16 47.47
C SER A 235 6.05 32.50 48.58
N PHE A 236 6.70 31.37 48.29
CA PHE A 236 7.62 30.72 49.22
C PHE A 236 8.88 31.55 49.48
N LEU A 237 9.41 32.24 48.47
CA LEU A 237 10.56 33.11 48.60
C LEU A 237 10.25 34.33 49.47
N GLN A 238 9.06 34.94 49.33
CA GLN A 238 8.60 36.02 50.20
C GLN A 238 8.47 35.56 51.66
N LEU A 239 7.91 34.36 51.89
CA LEU A 239 7.80 33.78 53.23
C LEU A 239 9.19 33.52 53.85
N ALA A 240 10.16 33.09 53.05
CA ALA A 240 11.53 32.87 53.48
C ALA A 240 12.30 34.17 53.78
N ALA A 241 12.06 35.22 52.98
CA ALA A 241 12.73 36.51 53.13
C ALA A 241 12.26 37.31 54.36
N ALA A 242 11.02 37.09 54.84
CA ALA A 242 10.45 37.83 55.97
C ALA A 242 9.85 36.91 57.06
N PRO A 243 10.69 36.15 57.81
CA PRO A 243 10.21 35.18 58.81
C PRO A 243 9.38 35.77 59.95
N SER A 244 9.61 37.05 60.30
CA SER A 244 8.85 37.79 61.31
C SER A 244 7.39 38.06 60.89
N SER A 245 7.12 38.14 59.58
CA SER A 245 5.79 38.27 59.00
C SER A 245 5.15 36.93 58.60
N SER A 246 5.78 35.81 58.95
CA SER A 246 5.27 34.47 58.66
C SER A 246 3.84 34.18 59.13
N PRO A 247 3.33 34.65 60.29
CA PRO A 247 1.96 34.34 60.69
C PRO A 247 0.88 34.95 59.77
N SER A 248 1.16 36.05 59.08
CA SER A 248 0.23 36.66 58.10
C SER A 248 0.43 36.13 56.68
N LEU A 249 1.66 35.81 56.29
CA LEU A 249 1.98 35.29 54.94
C LEU A 249 1.68 33.80 54.77
N LEU A 250 1.80 33.00 55.84
CA LEU A 250 1.63 31.55 55.78
C LEU A 250 0.24 31.12 55.29
N PRO A 251 -0.88 31.70 55.77
CA PRO A 251 -2.22 31.36 55.25
C PRO A 251 -2.35 31.63 53.74
N SER A 252 -1.75 32.72 53.24
CA SER A 252 -1.76 33.06 51.81
C SER A 252 -1.02 32.01 50.97
N VAL A 253 0.17 31.58 51.41
CA VAL A 253 0.95 30.52 50.74
C VAL A 253 0.18 29.19 50.74
N VAL A 254 -0.42 28.81 51.87
CA VAL A 254 -1.20 27.57 51.99
C VAL A 254 -2.45 27.61 51.09
N ASN A 255 -3.14 28.75 51.04
CA ASN A 255 -4.28 28.94 50.14
C ASN A 255 -3.85 28.85 48.67
N GLY A 256 -2.73 29.46 48.31
CA GLY A 256 -2.16 29.33 46.97
C GLY A 256 -1.85 27.87 46.62
N VAL A 257 -1.26 27.10 47.54
CA VAL A 257 -1.02 25.67 47.34
C VAL A 257 -2.33 24.90 47.13
N GLN A 258 -3.35 25.18 47.94
CA GLN A 258 -4.67 24.56 47.80
C GLN A 258 -5.30 24.86 46.44
N THR A 259 -5.37 26.13 46.03
CA THR A 259 -5.92 26.53 44.73
C THR A 259 -5.18 25.85 43.57
N GLN A 260 -3.85 25.74 43.63
CA GLN A 260 -3.07 25.08 42.57
C GLN A 260 -3.31 23.56 42.50
N LEU A 261 -3.60 22.92 43.63
CA LEU A 261 -3.96 21.49 43.65
C LEU A 261 -5.39 21.27 43.14
N GLU A 262 -6.32 22.17 43.44
CA GLU A 262 -7.69 22.16 42.89
C GLU A 262 -7.67 22.32 41.36
N GLN A 263 -6.89 23.28 40.87
CA GLN A 263 -6.66 23.49 39.44
C GLN A 263 -6.03 22.26 38.78
N ALA A 264 -5.00 21.68 39.39
CA ALA A 264 -4.33 20.49 38.85
C ALA A 264 -5.24 19.25 38.85
N ALA A 265 -6.16 19.13 39.81
CA ALA A 265 -7.14 18.05 39.83
C ALA A 265 -8.11 18.11 38.63
N LEU A 266 -8.50 19.32 38.19
CA LEU A 266 -9.34 19.50 36.99
C LEU A 266 -8.65 19.08 35.69
N LEU A 267 -7.30 19.11 35.66
CA LEU A 267 -6.48 18.68 34.52
C LEU A 267 -6.22 17.16 34.50
N GLY A 268 -6.62 16.45 35.54
CA GLY A 268 -6.48 15.00 35.69
C GLY A 268 -5.26 14.57 36.50
N GLU A 269 -5.25 13.27 36.84
CA GLU A 269 -4.33 12.66 37.80
C GLU A 269 -2.85 12.84 37.43
N ASN A 270 -2.49 12.68 36.15
CA ASN A 270 -1.12 12.84 35.68
C ASN A 270 -0.59 14.27 35.94
N HIS A 271 -1.45 15.28 35.80
CA HIS A 271 -1.07 16.68 36.07
C HIS A 271 -0.95 16.94 37.57
N LEU A 272 -1.89 16.41 38.35
CA LEU A 272 -1.86 16.52 39.81
C LEU A 272 -0.59 15.90 40.42
N ILE A 273 -0.14 14.74 39.92
CA ILE A 273 1.12 14.11 40.34
C ILE A 273 2.31 15.01 40.01
N LYS A 274 2.42 15.50 38.76
CA LYS A 274 3.51 16.39 38.33
C LYS A 274 3.59 17.67 39.17
N VAL A 275 2.44 18.30 39.43
CA VAL A 275 2.33 19.50 40.27
C VAL A 275 2.76 19.20 41.70
N SER A 276 2.30 18.09 42.27
CA SER A 276 2.66 17.67 43.63
C SER A 276 4.17 17.40 43.78
N GLU A 277 4.79 16.76 42.79
CA GLU A 277 6.24 16.54 42.79
C GLU A 277 7.03 17.85 42.70
N ARG A 278 6.65 18.77 41.80
CA ARG A 278 7.31 20.07 41.66
C ARG A 278 7.13 20.91 42.92
N LEU A 279 5.94 20.93 43.51
CA LEU A 279 5.67 21.58 44.79
C LEU A 279 6.61 21.06 45.89
N GLY A 280 6.77 19.74 46.01
CA GLY A 280 7.67 19.13 46.99
C GLY A 280 9.13 19.55 46.79
N ARG A 281 9.59 19.68 45.54
CA ARG A 281 10.93 20.20 45.22
C ARG A 281 11.07 21.68 45.59
N THR A 282 10.07 22.51 45.27
CA THR A 282 10.05 23.94 45.61
C THR A 282 10.07 24.15 47.12
N MET A 283 9.23 23.45 47.88
CA MET A 283 9.23 23.51 49.34
C MET A 283 10.59 23.11 49.93
N ARG A 284 11.19 22.03 49.43
CA ARG A 284 12.51 21.58 49.88
C ARG A 284 13.61 22.62 49.60
N ALA A 285 13.52 23.33 48.48
CA ALA A 285 14.51 24.33 48.09
C ALA A 285 14.34 25.67 48.85
N ARG A 286 13.10 26.06 49.19
CA ARG A 286 12.79 27.39 49.71
C ARG A 286 12.50 27.46 51.20
N VAL A 287 12.24 26.34 51.88
CA VAL A 287 11.90 26.31 53.31
C VAL A 287 13.11 25.84 54.12
N PRO A 288 13.78 26.74 54.87
CA PRO A 288 14.89 26.35 55.73
C PRO A 288 14.43 25.40 56.84
N LEU A 289 15.27 24.43 57.20
CA LEU A 289 14.92 23.42 58.21
C LEU A 289 14.67 24.02 59.60
N ASP A 290 15.34 25.13 59.90
CA ASP A 290 15.30 25.81 61.20
C ASP A 290 14.31 26.99 61.23
N ALA A 291 13.52 27.18 60.17
CA ALA A 291 12.58 28.29 60.09
C ALA A 291 11.43 28.14 61.11
N PRO A 292 11.04 29.21 61.83
CA PRO A 292 10.03 29.14 62.89
C PRO A 292 8.63 28.75 62.38
N TYR A 293 8.37 28.91 61.08
CA TYR A 293 7.11 28.57 60.42
C TYR A 293 7.10 27.19 59.74
N ALA A 294 8.25 26.52 59.62
CA ALA A 294 8.39 25.30 58.79
C ALA A 294 7.44 24.17 59.21
N LEU A 295 7.30 23.91 60.51
CA LEU A 295 6.43 22.85 61.03
C LEU A 295 4.95 23.14 60.74
N ARG A 296 4.51 24.40 60.95
CA ARG A 296 3.13 24.82 60.68
C ARG A 296 2.81 24.77 59.19
N LEU A 297 3.75 25.14 58.33
CA LEU A 297 3.64 25.03 56.88
C LEU A 297 3.47 23.58 56.44
N VAL A 298 4.35 22.69 56.90
CA VAL A 298 4.29 21.26 56.56
C VAL A 298 2.97 20.65 57.04
N GLN A 299 2.54 20.95 58.26
CA GLN A 299 1.25 20.48 58.79
C GLN A 299 0.06 20.95 57.94
N SER A 300 0.05 22.22 57.53
CA SER A 300 -1.04 22.80 56.76
C SER A 300 -1.09 22.23 55.34
N VAL A 301 0.05 22.19 54.65
CA VAL A 301 0.16 21.61 53.29
C VAL A 301 -0.13 20.10 53.30
N SER A 302 0.29 19.38 54.35
CA SER A 302 0.00 17.94 54.46
C SER A 302 -1.49 17.65 54.59
N ARG A 303 -2.27 18.51 55.27
CA ARG A 303 -3.73 18.38 55.34
C ARG A 303 -4.37 18.59 53.97
N VAL A 304 -3.92 19.62 53.23
CA VAL A 304 -4.38 19.90 51.86
C VAL A 304 -4.07 18.71 50.95
N LEU A 305 -2.84 18.17 50.99
CA LEU A 305 -2.48 17.01 50.17
C LEU A 305 -3.27 15.76 50.55
N ALA A 306 -3.58 15.56 51.84
CA ALA A 306 -4.38 14.44 52.30
C ALA A 306 -5.82 14.50 51.77
N SER A 307 -6.44 15.68 51.67
CA SER A 307 -7.79 15.82 51.10
C SER A 307 -7.84 15.45 49.60
N PHE A 308 -6.78 15.75 48.84
CA PHE A 308 -6.68 15.33 47.43
C PHE A 308 -6.34 13.84 47.28
N ALA A 309 -5.49 13.29 48.14
CA ALA A 309 -5.16 11.86 48.13
C ALA A 309 -6.39 10.97 48.48
N LEU A 310 -7.21 11.41 49.42
CA LEU A 310 -8.50 10.77 49.75
C LEU A 310 -9.48 10.88 48.58
N SER A 311 -9.55 12.03 47.91
CA SER A 311 -10.40 12.23 46.74
C SER A 311 -9.99 11.34 45.56
N LEU A 312 -8.68 11.19 45.30
CA LEU A 312 -8.12 10.27 44.30
C LEU A 312 -8.43 8.80 44.59
N LEU A 313 -8.34 8.37 45.85
CA LEU A 313 -8.65 7.00 46.27
C LEU A 313 -10.15 6.69 46.12
N LEU A 314 -11.03 7.66 46.41
CA LEU A 314 -12.48 7.51 46.25
C LEU A 314 -12.90 7.46 44.78
N THR A 315 -12.24 8.19 43.88
CA THR A 315 -12.51 8.10 42.43
C THR A 315 -12.06 6.77 41.83
N HIS A 316 -10.95 6.20 42.29
CA HIS A 316 -10.42 4.90 41.86
C HIS A 316 -11.20 3.70 42.42
N SER A 317 -11.90 3.85 43.54
CA SER A 317 -12.81 2.80 44.04
C SER A 317 -14.03 2.58 43.13
N SER A 318 -14.32 3.48 42.19
CA SER A 318 -15.40 3.32 41.19
C SER A 318 -14.91 2.75 39.85
N ARG A 319 -13.59 2.65 39.63
CA ARG A 319 -12.98 2.18 38.38
C ARG A 319 -11.91 1.16 38.72
N GLY A 320 -12.33 -0.08 38.94
CA GLY A 320 -11.46 -1.17 39.40
C GLY A 320 -10.21 -1.36 38.51
N GLY A 321 -9.04 -1.25 39.12
CA GLY A 321 -7.77 -1.61 38.48
C GLY A 321 -6.52 -1.06 39.17
N ASN A 322 -5.85 -1.91 39.95
CA ASN A 322 -4.41 -1.93 40.30
C ASN A 322 -3.64 -0.57 40.37
N ALA A 323 -3.81 0.18 41.45
CA ALA A 323 -3.05 1.42 41.72
C ALA A 323 -2.36 1.42 43.12
N THR A 324 -1.87 0.28 43.61
CA THR A 324 -1.34 0.15 44.99
C THR A 324 0.16 0.47 45.15
N THR A 325 0.92 0.67 44.08
CA THR A 325 2.39 0.86 44.14
C THR A 325 2.86 2.30 43.98
N GLN A 326 2.14 3.16 43.25
CA GLN A 326 2.61 4.53 42.95
C GLN A 326 2.21 5.57 44.02
N THR A 327 1.04 5.41 44.64
CA THR A 327 0.56 6.23 45.78
C THR A 327 1.40 6.07 47.05
N ARG A 328 2.06 4.92 47.25
CA ARG A 328 2.99 4.68 48.36
C ARG A 328 4.30 5.47 48.24
N HIS A 329 4.75 5.77 47.02
CA HIS A 329 6.01 6.49 46.80
C HIS A 329 5.89 7.98 47.14
N SER A 330 4.75 8.61 46.82
CA SER A 330 4.48 10.02 47.15
C SER A 330 4.27 10.25 48.64
N GLN A 331 3.64 9.30 49.35
CA GLN A 331 3.55 9.31 50.82
C GLN A 331 4.92 9.12 51.49
N SER A 332 5.79 8.27 50.93
CA SER A 332 7.15 8.01 51.44
C SER A 332 8.03 9.27 51.47
N VAL A 333 7.99 10.10 50.42
CA VAL A 333 8.84 11.31 50.30
C VAL A 333 8.42 12.41 51.29
N LEU A 334 7.12 12.54 51.59
CA LEU A 334 6.62 13.52 52.55
C LEU A 334 6.76 13.06 54.01
N VAL A 335 6.54 11.76 54.29
CA VAL A 335 6.76 11.17 55.62
C VAL A 335 8.24 11.17 56.00
N SER A 336 9.15 11.00 55.03
CA SER A 336 10.59 11.09 55.29
C SER A 336 11.08 12.54 55.51
N SER A 337 10.37 13.55 54.97
CA SER A 337 10.63 14.96 55.27
C SER A 337 10.10 15.36 56.67
N ALA A 338 8.92 14.87 57.06
CA ALA A 338 8.37 15.06 58.41
C ALA A 338 9.18 14.35 59.50
N ARG A 339 9.69 13.13 59.24
CA ARG A 339 10.56 12.39 60.16
C ARG A 339 11.94 13.03 60.36
N ARG A 340 12.47 13.77 59.36
CA ARG A 340 13.72 14.55 59.52
C ARG A 340 13.55 15.72 60.49
N HIS A 341 12.39 16.40 60.47
CA HIS A 341 12.11 17.50 61.39
C HIS A 341 11.87 17.05 62.84
N GLN A 342 11.33 15.84 63.04
CA GLN A 342 11.16 15.26 64.38
C GLN A 342 12.49 14.86 65.03
N ARG A 343 13.49 14.43 64.23
CA ARG A 343 14.83 14.04 64.71
C ARG A 343 15.78 15.21 64.95
N ALA A 344 15.53 16.39 64.38
CA ALA A 344 16.38 17.57 64.56
C ALA A 344 16.19 18.29 65.91
N ARG A 345 15.07 18.05 66.62
CA ARG A 345 14.80 18.61 67.96
C ARG A 345 15.25 17.73 69.13
N SER A 346 15.56 16.46 68.89
CA SER A 346 16.17 15.56 69.86
C SER A 346 17.69 15.59 69.69
N GLY A 347 18.34 16.61 70.24
CA GLY A 347 19.79 16.71 70.18
C GLY A 347 20.48 15.58 70.95
N SER A 348 21.26 14.77 70.25
CA SER A 348 22.53 14.24 70.77
C SER A 348 23.51 14.04 69.61
N ILE A 349 24.52 14.90 69.61
CA ILE A 349 25.93 14.77 69.16
C ILE A 349 26.25 13.64 68.14
N ARG A 350 26.78 14.07 66.98
CA ARG A 350 27.19 13.27 65.80
C ARG A 350 28.42 12.36 66.07
N PRO A 351 28.80 11.44 65.15
CA PRO A 351 29.40 11.77 63.84
C PRO A 351 28.64 11.06 62.68
N PHE A 352 28.16 11.70 61.61
CA PHE A 352 28.87 12.33 60.48
C PHE A 352 30.01 11.52 59.86
N GLU A 353 29.72 10.27 59.44
CA GLU A 353 30.60 9.57 58.48
C GLU A 353 29.92 8.42 57.71
N GLN A 354 28.75 8.65 57.12
CA GLN A 354 28.20 7.74 56.09
C GLN A 354 27.16 8.53 55.30
N ILE A 355 27.17 8.41 53.97
CA ILE A 355 26.49 9.30 52.99
C ILE A 355 27.35 10.53 52.58
N ARG A 356 28.68 10.35 52.51
CA ARG A 356 29.53 11.05 51.51
C ARG A 356 30.19 10.07 50.51
N ARG A 357 29.78 8.79 50.52
CA ARG A 357 30.38 7.71 49.70
C ARG A 357 29.38 7.00 48.77
N SER A 358 28.46 7.72 48.13
CA SER A 358 27.62 7.13 47.08
C SER A 358 27.46 8.01 45.83
N VAL A 359 28.23 9.10 45.71
CA VAL A 359 28.14 10.01 44.55
C VAL A 359 29.50 10.32 43.89
N ASP A 360 30.62 9.83 44.43
CA ASP A 360 31.95 10.05 43.82
C ASP A 360 32.51 8.85 43.02
N ASN A 361 31.73 7.77 42.80
CA ASN A 361 32.16 6.63 41.98
C ASN A 361 31.31 6.48 40.71
N SER A 362 31.46 7.43 39.78
CA SER A 362 31.14 7.22 38.35
C SER A 362 31.65 8.39 37.52
N ASN A 363 32.97 8.62 37.52
CA ASN A 363 33.63 9.32 36.42
C ASN A 363 35.16 9.11 36.44
N GLY A 364 35.67 8.50 35.36
CA GLY A 364 37.08 8.47 34.93
C GLY A 364 38.01 7.54 35.72
N GLY A 365 38.80 6.66 35.12
CA GLY A 365 39.10 6.40 33.71
C GLY A 365 40.30 5.42 33.62
N GLY A 366 40.47 4.80 32.44
CA GLY A 366 41.69 4.20 31.82
C GLY A 366 42.76 3.47 32.67
N THR A 367 43.47 2.43 32.23
CA THR A 367 43.80 1.93 30.89
C THR A 367 44.46 0.54 31.01
N SER A 368 44.30 -0.26 29.94
CA SER A 368 45.27 -1.21 29.34
C SER A 368 45.81 -2.42 30.11
N SER A 369 45.52 -3.62 29.60
CA SER A 369 46.56 -4.55 29.13
C SER A 369 46.00 -5.57 28.11
N VAL A 370 46.92 -6.00 27.25
CA VAL A 370 46.81 -6.77 26.00
C VAL A 370 46.78 -8.28 26.27
N GLY A 371 46.10 -9.06 25.40
CA GLY A 371 46.29 -10.52 25.35
C GLY A 371 45.34 -11.33 24.47
N MET A 372 45.61 -11.35 23.15
CA MET A 372 45.50 -12.45 22.16
C MET A 372 44.33 -13.48 22.11
N GLY A 373 43.83 -13.64 20.87
CA GLY A 373 43.34 -14.90 20.26
C GLY A 373 41.82 -15.11 20.35
N THR A 374 41.03 -15.41 19.32
CA THR A 374 41.24 -15.94 17.97
C THR A 374 39.86 -15.99 17.26
N LEU A 375 39.81 -15.79 15.92
CA LEU A 375 38.89 -16.41 14.91
C LEU A 375 37.34 -16.19 15.09
N ASN A 376 36.50 -15.80 14.12
CA ASN A 376 36.46 -16.13 12.69
C ASN A 376 35.36 -15.32 11.92
N TYR A 377 35.66 -15.01 10.65
CA TYR A 377 34.81 -15.06 9.43
C TYR A 377 33.51 -14.24 9.21
N THR A 378 33.68 -13.19 8.37
CA THR A 378 32.95 -12.79 7.13
C THR A 378 31.60 -13.39 6.70
N ARG A 379 30.68 -12.50 6.26
CA ARG A 379 29.91 -12.45 4.97
C ARG A 379 28.74 -11.46 5.13
N GLY A 380 28.40 -10.51 4.24
CA GLY A 380 28.58 -10.44 2.80
C GLY A 380 27.48 -11.25 2.09
N GLU A 381 26.44 -10.58 1.57
CA GLU A 381 25.61 -10.93 0.38
C GLU A 381 24.15 -10.39 0.46
N GLN A 382 23.81 -9.42 -0.40
CA GLN A 382 22.60 -9.50 -1.26
C GLN A 382 22.80 -10.67 -2.25
N PRO A 383 21.79 -11.34 -2.87
CA PRO A 383 20.65 -10.74 -3.58
C PRO A 383 19.36 -11.62 -3.64
N GLY A 384 18.34 -11.20 -4.41
CA GLY A 384 17.19 -12.07 -4.72
C GLY A 384 16.16 -11.48 -5.69
N ILE A 385 16.49 -11.47 -6.98
CA ILE A 385 15.55 -11.36 -8.11
C ILE A 385 15.41 -12.76 -8.72
N TRP A 386 14.18 -13.28 -8.85
CA TRP A 386 13.69 -14.20 -9.92
C TRP A 386 12.16 -14.05 -9.96
N ARG A 387 11.59 -13.37 -10.96
CA ARG A 387 10.95 -13.92 -12.16
C ARG A 387 10.02 -15.13 -11.91
N SER A 388 8.76 -14.97 -12.28
CA SER A 388 8.04 -15.99 -13.05
C SER A 388 7.19 -15.30 -14.11
N ALA A 389 7.25 -15.87 -15.31
CA ALA A 389 6.68 -15.38 -16.55
C ALA A 389 5.38 -16.12 -16.90
N SER A 390 4.73 -15.59 -17.94
CA SER A 390 3.80 -16.20 -18.90
C SER A 390 2.40 -16.63 -18.42
N ASN A 391 1.39 -15.93 -18.94
CA ASN A 391 0.66 -16.38 -20.14
C ASN A 391 0.43 -15.21 -21.10
#